data_AF-A0A1Y1JHK1-F1
#
_entry.id   AF-A0A1Y1JHK1-F1
#
_cell.length_a   1.000
_cell.length_b   1.000
_cell.length_c   1.000
_cell.angle_alpha   90.00
_cell.angle_beta   90.00
_cell.angle_gamma   90.00
#
_symmetry.space_group_name_H-M   'P 1'
#
loop_
_entity.id
_entity.type
_entity.pdbx_description
1 polymer ?
#
loop_
_entity_poly.entity_id
_entity_poly.type
_entity_poly.pdbx_seq_one_letter_code
_entity_poly.pdbx_strand_id
1 'polypeptide(L)' 'MFLLNENEESPKDILLNELKYKIRVLAGIVFIIRTTPMVISLFSKNAD' A
#
# COMPACT_ATOMS: atom_id res chain seq x y z
N MET A 1 -33.86 -6.53 -18.77
CA MET A 1 -32.64 -7.36 -18.86
C MET A 1 -31.64 -6.75 -17.89
N PHE A 2 -31.60 -7.22 -16.64
CA PHE A 2 -30.65 -8.25 -16.19
C PHE A 2 -29.19 -7.82 -16.44
N LEU A 3 -28.77 -6.69 -15.88
CA LEU A 3 -27.35 -6.27 -15.85
C LEU A 3 -26.96 -5.59 -14.52
N LEU A 4 -27.81 -5.61 -13.50
CA LEU A 4 -27.58 -4.92 -12.22
C LEU A 4 -27.59 -5.85 -10.99
N ASN A 5 -27.67 -7.17 -11.16
CA ASN A 5 -28.06 -8.06 -10.05
C ASN A 5 -27.14 -9.26 -9.78
N GLU A 6 -25.85 -9.21 -10.15
CA GLU A 6 -24.90 -10.28 -9.79
C GLU A 6 -23.62 -9.80 -9.07
N ASN A 7 -23.38 -8.47 -8.99
CA ASN A 7 -22.24 -7.88 -8.28
C ASN A 7 -22.71 -6.74 -7.37
N GLU A 8 -23.67 -7.00 -6.49
CA GLU A 8 -23.80 -6.16 -5.29
C GLU A 8 -22.60 -6.47 -4.39
N GLU A 9 -21.42 -5.94 -4.73
CA GLU A 9 -20.33 -5.78 -3.77
C GLU A 9 -20.94 -5.04 -2.58
N SER A 10 -20.98 -5.70 -1.42
CA SER A 10 -21.61 -5.11 -0.25
C SER A 10 -20.94 -3.77 0.02
N PRO A 11 -21.67 -2.72 0.45
CA PRO A 11 -21.04 -1.47 0.90
C PRO A 11 -19.91 -1.72 1.91
N LYS A 12 -20.00 -2.82 2.68
CA LYS A 12 -18.96 -3.30 3.58
C LYS A 12 -17.69 -3.76 2.86
N ASP A 13 -17.79 -4.42 1.72
CA ASP A 13 -16.66 -4.92 0.93
C ASP A 13 -15.90 -3.77 0.25
N ILE A 14 -16.64 -2.77 -0.23
CA ILE A 14 -16.07 -1.52 -0.77
C ILE A 14 -15.25 -0.81 0.31
N LEU A 15 -15.83 -0.62 1.50
CA LEU A 15 -15.15 0.02 2.63
C LEU A 15 -13.94 -0.80 3.11
N LEU A 16 -14.05 -2.13 3.11
CA LEU A 16 -12.95 -3.02 3.49
C LEU A 16 -11.79 -2.95 2.48
N ASN A 17 -12.09 -2.85 1.19
CA ASN A 17 -11.09 -2.71 0.14
C ASN A 17 -10.35 -1.36 0.24
N GLU A 18 -11.09 -0.28 0.48
CA GLU A 18 -10.51 1.05 0.71
C GLU A 18 -9.61 1.06 1.97
N LEU A 19 -10.05 0.43 3.06
CA LEU A 19 -9.26 0.30 4.28
C LEU A 19 -7.97 -0.49 4.02
N LYS A 20 -8.06 -1.64 3.34
CA LYS A 20 -6.89 -2.45 2.95
C LYS A 20 -5.92 -1.65 2.09
N TYR A 21 -6.43 -0.86 1.15
CA TYR A 21 -5.62 0.03 0.32
C TYR A 21 -4.88 1.07 1.18
N LYS A 22 -5.58 1.77 2.08
CA LYS A 22 -4.96 2.75 2.98
C LYS A 22 -3.87 2.15 3.86
N ILE A 23 -4.11 0.97 4.43
CA ILE A 23 -3.12 0.23 5.23
C ILE A 23 -1.89 -0.13 4.39
N ARG A 24 -2.09 -0.61 3.16
CA ARG A 24 -0.98 -0.95 2.25
C ARG A 24 -0.11 0.27 1.93
N VAL A 25 -0.73 1.41 1.64
CA VAL A 25 -0.02 2.66 1.37
C VAL A 25 0.79 3.11 2.59
N LEU A 26 0.17 3.09 3.78
CA LEU A 26 0.85 3.40 5.05
C LEU A 26 2.05 2.48 5.30
N ALA A 27 1.89 1.17 5.10
CA ALA A 27 2.99 0.21 5.23
C ALA A 27 4.14 0.51 4.25
N GLY A 28 3.83 0.89 3.01
CA GLY A 28 4.83 1.30 2.01
C GLY A 28 5.60 2.55 2.43
N ILE A 29 4.92 3.57 2.96
CA ILE A 29 5.57 4.79 3.45
C ILE A 29 6.53 4.47 4.61
N VAL A 30 6.07 3.69 5.59
CA VAL A 30 6.90 3.26 6.73
C VAL A 30 8.11 2.47 6.26
N PHE A 31 7.92 1.57 5.29
CA PHE A 31 9.01 0.81 4.68
C PHE A 31 10.05 1.73 4.03
N ILE A 32 9.63 2.72 3.24
CA ILE A 32 10.55 3.66 2.59
C ILE A 32 11.33 4.46 3.63
N ILE A 33 10.69 4.98 4.68
CA ILE A 33 11.35 5.75 5.74
C ILE A 33 12.44 4.90 6.42
N ARG A 34 12.18 3.61 6.65
CA ARG A 34 13.13 2.68 7.26
C ARG A 34 14.25 2.24 6.32
N THR A 35 13.95 2.05 5.04
CA THR A 35 14.91 1.57 4.05
C THR A 35 15.83 2.69 3.53
N THR A 36 15.35 3.93 3.49
CA THR A 36 16.14 5.11 3.06
C THR A 36 17.51 5.22 3.74
N PRO A 37 17.64 5.20 5.08
CA PRO A 37 18.95 5.29 5.73
C PRO A 37 19.86 4.09 5.42
N MET A 38 19.30 2.89 5.20
CA MET A 38 20.05 1.71 4.78
C MET A 38 20.62 1.88 3.37
N VAL A 39 19.82 2.43 2.45
CA VAL A 39 20.27 2.71 1.09
C VAL A 39 21.35 3.79 1.09
N ILE A 40 21.14 4.89 1.82
CA ILE A 40 22.13 5.96 1.96
C ILE A 40 23.46 5.41 2.52
N SER A 41 23.41 4.56 3.54
CA SER A 41 24.63 4.00 4.13
C SER A 41 25.37 3.07 3.17
N LEU A 42 24.67 2.28 2.36
CA LEU A 42 25.30 1.43 1.33
C LEU A 42 26.05 2.26 0.27
N PHE A 43 25.49 3.39 -0.17
CA PHE A 43 26.15 4.26 -1.14
C PHE A 43 27.28 5.08 -0.51
N SER A 44 27.12 5.54 0.74
CA SER A 44 28.19 6.25 1.47
C SER A 44 29.39 5.35 1.79
N LYS A 45 29.18 4.05 1.96
CA LYS A 45 30.25 3.09 2.29
C LYS A 45 31.22 2.82 1.13
N ASN A 46 30.86 3.20 -0.10
CA ASN A 46 31.69 3.07 -1.30
C ASN A 46 32.32 4.41 -1.75
N ALA A 47 32.17 5.47 -0.95
CA ALA A 47 32.66 6.81 -1.28
C ALA A 47 33.99 7.19 -0.58
N ASP A 48 34.56 6.27 0.20
CA ASP A 48 35.96 6.27 0.68
C ASP A 48 36.78 5.27 -0.15
#